data_AF-A0A7X8DH88-F1
#
_entry.id   AF-A0A7X8DH88-F1
#
_cell.length_a   1.000
_cell.length_b   1.000
_cell.length_c   1.000
_cell.angle_alpha   90.00
_cell.angle_beta   90.00
_cell.angle_gamma   90.00
#
_symmetry.space_group_name_H-M   'P 1'
#
loop_
_entity.id
_entity.type
_entity.pdbx_description
1 polymer ?
#
loop_
_entity_poly.entity_id
_entity_poly.type
_entity_poly.pdbx_seq_one_letter_code
_entity_poly.pdbx_strand_id
1 'polypeptide(L)'
;MLKRRRDPFFEYFVAVVENIMTASKIFREELNNLEDAEKFAIQIKSIESKGDQYTHEIIKALNNTFITPIDREDIFGLTIKLDDVLDLLEACAWSFDLFSVTEVDDFMKLFARNIEMCTQEIVYAINCLADKKLKEIPRHTHKINELENVAD
;
A
#
# COMPACT_ATOMS: atom_id res chain seq x y z
N MET A 1 23.89 10.65 21.45
CA MET A 1 22.74 11.34 20.83
C MET A 1 21.50 10.51 21.09
N LEU A 2 20.51 11.03 21.84
CA LEU A 2 19.21 10.36 21.98
C LEU A 2 18.52 10.39 20.61
N LYS A 3 18.32 9.23 19.98
CA LYS A 3 17.49 9.12 18.77
C LYS A 3 16.06 9.46 19.19
N ARG A 4 15.52 10.59 18.72
CA ARG A 4 14.10 10.93 18.94
C ARG A 4 13.26 9.77 18.41
N ARG A 5 12.45 9.16 19.27
CA ARG A 5 11.50 8.11 18.88
C ARG A 5 10.47 8.74 17.95
N ARG A 6 10.10 8.03 16.87
CA ARG A 6 9.05 8.50 15.96
C ARG A 6 7.71 8.49 16.71
N ASP A 7 6.80 9.36 16.27
CA ASP A 7 5.43 9.32 16.78
C ASP A 7 4.79 7.98 16.38
N PRO A 8 4.03 7.31 17.26
CA PRO A 8 3.39 6.04 16.95
C PRO A 8 2.59 6.04 15.65
N PHE A 9 1.88 7.13 15.31
CA PHE A 9 1.12 7.21 14.06
C PHE A 9 2.02 7.07 12.83
N PHE A 10 3.20 7.66 12.87
CA PHE A 10 4.17 7.53 11.77
C PHE A 10 4.81 6.14 11.72
N GLU A 11 5.00 5.47 12.87
CA GLU A 11 5.44 4.06 12.90
C GLU A 11 4.38 3.14 12.27
N TYR A 12 3.09 3.37 12.57
CA TYR A 12 2.00 2.62 11.95
C TYR A 12 1.91 2.86 10.45
N PHE A 13 2.00 4.11 9.98
CA PHE A 13 1.96 4.38 8.55
C PHE A 13 3.09 3.68 7.79
N VAL A 14 4.31 3.65 8.36
CA VAL A 14 5.43 2.92 7.76
C VAL A 14 5.12 1.43 7.67
N ALA A 15 4.54 0.83 8.72
CA ALA A 15 4.15 -0.57 8.71
C ALA A 15 3.07 -0.88 7.65
N VAL A 16 2.08 0.01 7.49
CA VAL A 16 1.03 -0.10 6.46
C VAL A 16 1.64 -0.11 5.06
N VAL A 17 2.48 0.87 4.73
CA VAL A 17 3.05 0.95 3.37
C VAL A 17 4.06 -0.14 3.06
N GLU A 18 4.78 -0.66 4.06
CA GLU A 18 5.63 -1.83 3.88
C GLU A 18 4.81 -3.09 3.60
N ASN A 19 3.63 -3.21 4.22
CA ASN A 19 2.69 -4.29 3.93
C ASN A 19 2.12 -4.18 2.51
N ILE A 20 1.71 -2.98 2.08
CA ILE A 20 1.25 -2.71 0.71
C ILE A 20 2.35 -3.02 -0.33
N MET A 21 3.59 -2.59 -0.07
CA MET A 21 4.73 -2.89 -0.93
C MET A 21 4.93 -4.41 -1.05
N THR A 22 4.81 -5.14 0.05
CA THR A 22 4.91 -6.61 0.06
C THR A 22 3.81 -7.25 -0.79
N ALA A 23 2.55 -6.80 -0.65
CA ALA A 23 1.44 -7.26 -1.46
C ALA A 23 1.69 -7.01 -2.96
N SER A 24 2.08 -5.80 -3.34
CA SER A 24 2.32 -5.44 -4.75
C SER A 24 3.48 -6.20 -5.40
N LYS A 25 4.52 -6.55 -4.63
CA LYS A 25 5.62 -7.40 -5.10
C LYS A 25 5.14 -8.79 -5.44
N ILE A 26 4.42 -9.41 -4.51
CA ILE A 26 3.83 -10.74 -4.70
C ILE A 26 2.85 -10.71 -5.88
N PHE A 27 2.00 -9.68 -5.95
CA PHE A 27 1.08 -9.47 -7.06
C PHE A 27 1.83 -9.46 -8.40
N ARG A 28 2.89 -8.66 -8.55
CA ARG A 28 3.71 -8.66 -9.77
C ARG A 28 4.37 -10.03 -10.04
N GLU A 29 4.89 -10.68 -9.02
CA GLU A 29 5.56 -11.99 -9.16
C GLU A 29 4.60 -13.07 -9.65
N GLU A 30 3.41 -13.16 -9.06
CA GLU A 30 2.37 -14.12 -9.44
C GLU A 30 1.83 -13.83 -10.85
N LEU A 31 1.64 -12.56 -11.25
CA LEU A 31 1.24 -12.26 -12.64
C LEU A 31 2.34 -12.58 -13.68
N ASN A 32 3.61 -12.64 -13.30
CA ASN A 32 4.66 -13.06 -14.23
C ASN A 32 4.68 -14.58 -14.46
N ASN A 33 4.18 -15.37 -13.50
CA ASN A 33 4.13 -16.82 -13.57
C ASN A 33 2.86 -17.35 -12.89
N LEU A 34 1.70 -17.02 -13.47
CA LEU A 34 0.41 -17.40 -12.89
C LEU A 34 0.19 -18.90 -13.07
N GLU A 35 0.42 -19.68 -12.02
CA GLU A 35 0.19 -21.12 -12.00
C GLU A 35 -1.14 -21.50 -11.32
N ASP A 36 -1.49 -20.80 -10.25
CA ASP A 36 -2.63 -21.10 -9.39
C ASP A 36 -3.26 -19.81 -8.86
N ALA A 37 -4.37 -19.41 -9.46
CA ALA A 37 -5.07 -18.17 -9.13
C ALA A 37 -5.70 -18.19 -7.73
N GLU A 38 -6.19 -19.34 -7.26
CA GLU A 38 -6.75 -19.48 -5.91
C GLU A 38 -5.67 -19.28 -4.86
N LYS A 39 -4.51 -19.95 -5.04
CA LYS A 39 -3.37 -19.81 -4.14
C LYS A 39 -2.84 -18.37 -4.12
N PHE A 40 -2.76 -17.73 -5.29
CA PHE A 40 -2.40 -16.32 -5.41
C PHE A 40 -3.35 -15.43 -4.60
N ALA A 41 -4.67 -15.60 -4.77
CA ALA A 41 -5.67 -14.80 -4.06
C ALA A 41 -5.60 -15.01 -2.54
N ILE A 42 -5.45 -16.26 -2.06
CA ILE A 42 -5.28 -16.58 -0.64
C ILE A 42 -4.03 -15.91 -0.06
N GLN A 43 -2.93 -15.88 -0.82
CA GLN A 43 -1.69 -15.23 -0.39
C GLN A 43 -1.86 -13.73 -0.23
N ILE A 44 -2.51 -13.05 -1.18
CA ILE A 44 -2.82 -11.62 -1.06
C ILE A 44 -3.80 -11.36 0.09
N LYS A 45 -4.82 -12.21 0.28
CA LYS A 45 -5.76 -12.10 1.41
C LYS A 45 -5.05 -12.11 2.76
N SER A 46 -4.08 -13.01 2.94
CA SER A 46 -3.31 -13.05 4.19
C SER A 46 -2.55 -11.74 4.46
N ILE A 47 -2.15 -11.00 3.43
CA ILE A 47 -1.45 -9.72 3.56
C ILE A 47 -2.46 -8.60 3.81
N GLU A 48 -3.59 -8.61 3.13
CA GLU A 48 -4.73 -7.71 3.37
C GLU A 48 -5.21 -7.80 4.82
N SER A 49 -5.43 -8.99 5.35
CA SER A 49 -5.96 -9.14 6.71
C SER A 49 -4.97 -8.67 7.78
N LYS A 50 -3.67 -8.64 7.45
CA LYS A 50 -2.64 -8.01 8.27
C LYS A 50 -2.67 -6.47 8.14
N GLY A 51 -2.98 -5.96 6.94
CA GLY A 51 -3.24 -4.54 6.68
C GLY A 51 -4.43 -4.02 7.49
N ASP A 52 -5.55 -4.73 7.47
CA ASP A 52 -6.75 -4.44 8.28
C ASP A 52 -6.42 -4.25 9.75
N GLN A 53 -5.55 -5.12 10.29
CA GLN A 53 -5.12 -5.03 11.67
C GLN A 53 -4.35 -3.74 11.94
N TYR A 54 -3.52 -3.26 11.00
CA TYR A 54 -2.85 -1.97 11.13
C TYR A 54 -3.84 -0.80 11.04
N THR A 55 -4.77 -0.84 10.08
CA THR A 55 -5.85 0.15 9.94
C THR A 55 -6.66 0.26 11.23
N HIS A 56 -7.04 -0.88 11.80
CA HIS A 56 -7.75 -0.94 13.08
C HIS A 56 -6.94 -0.33 14.23
N GLU A 57 -5.65 -0.65 14.35
CA GLU A 57 -4.80 -0.09 15.41
C GLU A 57 -4.60 1.42 15.26
N ILE A 58 -4.50 1.96 14.05
CA ILE A 58 -4.43 3.41 13.82
C ILE A 58 -5.73 4.10 14.26
N ILE A 59 -6.89 3.58 13.84
CA ILE A 59 -8.21 4.15 14.20
C ILE A 59 -8.41 4.09 15.71
N LYS A 60 -8.04 2.97 16.34
CA LYS A 60 -8.09 2.82 17.80
C LYS A 60 -7.14 3.80 18.50
N ALA A 61 -5.93 3.99 17.98
CA ALA A 61 -4.99 4.98 18.52
C ALA A 61 -5.54 6.40 18.39
N LEU A 62 -6.16 6.76 17.25
CA LEU A 62 -6.82 8.05 17.05
C LEU A 62 -7.93 8.30 18.08
N ASN A 63 -8.77 7.30 18.34
CA ASN A 63 -9.86 7.42 19.32
C ASN A 63 -9.37 7.59 20.75
N ASN A 64 -8.19 7.04 21.09
CA ASN A 64 -7.62 7.08 22.42
C ASN A 64 -6.57 8.20 22.63
N THR A 65 -6.27 8.98 21.59
CA THR A 65 -5.25 10.04 21.66
C THR A 65 -5.90 11.41 21.59
N PHE A 66 -5.59 12.28 22.57
CA PHE A 66 -6.09 13.66 22.58
C PHE A 66 -5.29 14.58 21.65
N ILE A 67 -3.95 14.49 21.67
CA ILE A 67 -3.04 15.33 20.87
C ILE A 67 -2.41 14.48 19.76
N THR A 68 -2.63 14.85 18.50
CA THR A 68 -2.13 14.14 17.32
C THR A 68 -0.98 14.92 16.65
N PRO A 69 -0.06 14.24 15.93
CA PRO A 69 1.12 14.89 15.34
C PRO A 69 0.83 15.73 14.08
N ILE A 70 -0.30 15.46 13.43
CA ILE A 70 -0.91 16.20 12.32
C ILE A 70 -2.44 16.15 12.51
N ASP A 71 -3.20 16.81 11.63
CA ASP A 71 -4.65 16.85 11.75
C ASP A 71 -5.28 15.44 11.74
N ARG A 72 -6.23 15.24 12.65
CA ARG A 72 -6.88 13.93 12.87
C ARG A 72 -7.56 13.41 11.61
N GLU A 73 -8.21 14.30 10.88
CA GLU A 73 -8.91 13.99 9.62
C GLU A 73 -7.92 13.52 8.55
N ASP A 74 -6.71 14.12 8.50
CA ASP A 74 -5.65 13.68 7.58
C ASP A 74 -5.10 12.30 7.93
N ILE A 75 -4.90 12.01 9.23
CA ILE A 75 -4.46 10.67 9.68
C ILE A 75 -5.51 9.64 9.27
N PHE A 76 -6.78 9.91 9.55
CA PHE A 76 -7.87 9.01 9.20
C PHE A 76 -7.99 8.82 7.69
N GLY A 77 -8.05 9.92 6.93
CA GLY A 77 -8.19 9.88 5.48
C GLY A 77 -7.02 9.17 4.79
N LEU A 78 -5.79 9.42 5.24
CA LEU A 78 -4.61 8.73 4.71
C LEU A 78 -4.65 7.23 5.04
N THR A 79 -5.10 6.85 6.24
CA THR A 79 -5.23 5.44 6.62
C THR A 79 -6.19 4.72 5.68
N ILE A 80 -7.40 5.26 5.48
CA ILE A 80 -8.40 4.67 4.58
C ILE A 80 -7.89 4.58 3.14
N LYS A 81 -7.20 5.62 2.64
CA LYS A 81 -6.69 5.61 1.27
C LYS A 81 -5.55 4.62 1.04
N LEU A 82 -4.76 4.33 2.07
CA LEU A 82 -3.73 3.29 2.00
C LEU A 82 -4.36 1.89 2.03
N ASP A 83 -5.39 1.70 2.86
CA ASP A 83 -6.21 0.48 2.93
C ASP A 83 -6.83 0.14 1.56
N ASP A 84 -7.45 1.14 0.92
CA ASP A 84 -8.06 1.02 -0.42
C ASP A 84 -7.09 0.38 -1.45
N VAL A 85 -5.78 0.71 -1.39
CA VAL A 85 -4.79 0.14 -2.32
C VAL A 85 -4.62 -1.36 -2.11
N LEU A 86 -4.60 -1.81 -0.86
CA LEU A 86 -4.42 -3.22 -0.52
C LEU A 86 -5.67 -4.04 -0.85
N ASP A 87 -6.84 -3.49 -0.55
CA ASP A 87 -8.14 -4.07 -0.87
C ASP A 87 -8.32 -4.25 -2.37
N LEU A 88 -7.92 -3.25 -3.17
CA LEU A 88 -8.00 -3.35 -4.63
C LEU A 88 -7.07 -4.42 -5.20
N LEU A 89 -5.88 -4.64 -4.59
CA LEU A 89 -4.99 -5.74 -4.98
C LEU A 89 -5.61 -7.09 -4.65
N GLU A 90 -6.24 -7.22 -3.48
CA GLU A 90 -6.92 -8.44 -3.04
C GLU A 90 -8.13 -8.76 -3.92
N ALA A 91 -8.99 -7.78 -4.18
CA ALA A 91 -10.14 -7.93 -5.07
C ALA A 91 -9.72 -8.29 -6.49
N CYS A 92 -8.62 -7.70 -6.99
CA CYS A 92 -8.08 -8.04 -8.30
C CYS A 92 -7.55 -9.47 -8.34
N ALA A 93 -6.80 -9.91 -7.31
CA ALA A 93 -6.30 -11.29 -7.22
C ALA A 93 -7.45 -12.31 -7.20
N TRP A 94 -8.50 -12.06 -6.42
CA TRP A 94 -9.72 -12.89 -6.42
C TRP A 94 -10.43 -12.91 -7.77
N SER A 95 -10.35 -11.83 -8.54
CA SER A 95 -10.97 -11.79 -9.87
C SER A 95 -10.29 -12.76 -10.85
N PHE A 96 -8.98 -13.02 -10.71
CA PHE A 96 -8.31 -14.04 -11.53
C PHE A 96 -8.89 -15.43 -11.29
N ASP A 97 -9.12 -15.79 -10.03
CA ASP A 97 -9.72 -17.07 -9.65
C ASP A 97 -11.20 -17.15 -10.08
N LEU A 98 -11.99 -16.14 -9.72
CA LEU A 98 -13.43 -16.09 -10.00
C LEU A 98 -13.76 -16.21 -11.49
N PHE A 99 -12.96 -15.58 -12.35
CA PHE A 99 -13.14 -15.63 -13.81
C PHE A 99 -12.31 -16.74 -14.48
N SER A 100 -11.61 -17.57 -13.71
CA SER A 100 -10.76 -18.65 -14.21
C SER A 100 -9.75 -18.16 -15.26
N VAL A 101 -9.11 -17.03 -14.99
CA VAL A 101 -8.08 -16.46 -15.87
C VAL A 101 -6.82 -17.32 -15.78
N THR A 102 -6.46 -17.97 -16.87
CA THR A 102 -5.29 -18.86 -16.95
C THR A 102 -4.11 -18.29 -17.73
N GLU A 103 -4.30 -17.16 -18.40
CA GLU A 103 -3.26 -16.52 -19.22
C GLU A 103 -3.14 -15.05 -18.84
N VAL A 104 -1.89 -14.59 -18.65
CA VAL A 104 -1.56 -13.20 -18.34
C VAL A 104 -0.77 -12.62 -19.51
N ASP A 105 -1.31 -11.57 -20.12
CA ASP A 105 -0.66 -10.87 -21.22
C ASP A 105 0.43 -9.88 -20.74
N ASP A 106 1.16 -9.31 -21.70
CA ASP A 106 2.25 -8.37 -21.39
C ASP A 106 1.74 -7.03 -20.84
N PHE A 107 0.49 -6.64 -21.14
CA PHE A 107 -0.09 -5.41 -20.61
C PHE A 107 -0.43 -5.57 -19.12
N MET A 108 -1.01 -6.71 -18.72
CA MET A 108 -1.26 -7.04 -17.31
C MET A 108 0.04 -7.10 -16.50
N LYS A 109 1.11 -7.69 -17.05
CA LYS A 109 2.43 -7.71 -16.40
C LYS A 109 3.02 -6.31 -16.26
N LEU A 110 2.88 -5.47 -17.29
CA LEU A 110 3.33 -4.08 -17.26
C LEU A 110 2.52 -3.28 -16.22
N PHE A 111 1.21 -3.48 -16.15
CA PHE A 111 0.33 -2.83 -15.19
C PHE A 111 0.70 -3.21 -13.75
N ALA A 112 0.92 -4.51 -13.48
CA ALA A 112 1.39 -4.98 -12.17
C ALA A 112 2.75 -4.39 -11.78
N ARG A 113 3.65 -4.20 -12.76
CA ARG A 113 4.92 -3.51 -12.54
C ARG A 113 4.73 -2.03 -12.20
N ASN A 114 3.83 -1.33 -12.89
CA ASN A 114 3.53 0.08 -12.59
C ASN A 114 2.92 0.21 -11.19
N ILE A 115 2.05 -0.71 -10.78
CA ILE A 115 1.52 -0.79 -9.41
C ILE A 115 2.65 -0.90 -8.39
N GLU A 116 3.58 -1.86 -8.55
CA GLU A 116 4.74 -1.99 -7.63
C GLU A 116 5.57 -0.70 -7.57
N MET A 117 5.77 -0.03 -8.70
CA MET A 117 6.49 1.24 -8.72
C MET A 117 5.72 2.36 -7.98
N CYS A 118 4.39 2.41 -8.12
CA CYS A 118 3.55 3.36 -7.37
C CYS A 118 3.62 3.09 -5.86
N THR A 119 3.50 1.83 -5.42
CA THR A 119 3.58 1.48 -4.00
C THR A 119 4.97 1.78 -3.42
N GLN A 120 6.03 1.64 -4.21
CA GLN A 120 7.38 2.05 -3.82
C GLN A 120 7.47 3.57 -3.57
N GLU A 121 6.89 4.39 -4.45
CA GLU A 121 6.86 5.85 -4.26
C GLU A 121 5.99 6.26 -3.07
N ILE A 122 4.90 5.53 -2.80
CA ILE A 122 4.08 5.69 -1.58
C ILE A 122 4.93 5.44 -0.32
N VAL A 123 5.73 4.37 -0.30
CA VAL A 123 6.65 4.07 0.83
C VAL A 123 7.63 5.23 1.04
N TYR A 124 8.19 5.80 -0.02
CA TYR A 124 9.12 6.93 0.09
C TYR A 124 8.43 8.20 0.58
N ALA A 125 7.22 8.50 0.09
CA ALA A 125 6.43 9.64 0.54
C ALA A 125 6.10 9.54 2.05
N ILE A 126 5.65 8.37 2.52
CA ILE A 126 5.35 8.14 3.93
C ILE A 126 6.60 8.20 4.81
N ASN A 127 7.75 7.70 4.35
CA ASN A 127 9.00 7.88 5.09
C ASN A 127 9.42 9.36 5.17
N CYS A 128 9.18 10.15 4.12
CA CYS A 128 9.39 11.60 4.17
C CYS A 128 8.47 12.28 5.17
N LEU A 129 7.19 11.89 5.22
CA LEU A 129 6.23 12.37 6.21
C LEU A 129 6.69 12.04 7.63
N ALA A 130 7.07 10.78 7.88
CA ALA A 130 7.56 10.30 9.18
C ALA A 130 8.84 11.02 9.64
N ASP A 131 9.73 11.35 8.71
CA ASP A 131 10.96 12.11 8.95
C ASP A 131 10.75 13.63 8.94
N LYS A 132 9.52 14.12 8.71
CA LYS A 132 9.16 15.54 8.58
C LYS A 132 9.90 16.27 7.43
N LYS A 133 10.30 15.53 6.39
CA LYS A 133 10.90 16.04 5.15
C LYS A 133 9.82 16.43 4.13
N LEU A 134 8.92 17.35 4.54
CA LEU A 134 7.71 17.66 3.78
C LEU A 134 7.98 18.20 2.36
N LYS A 135 9.11 18.88 2.16
CA LYS A 135 9.52 19.43 0.85
C LYS A 135 9.86 18.36 -0.18
N GLU A 136 10.17 17.14 0.26
CA GLU A 136 10.54 16.02 -0.62
C GLU A 136 9.32 15.21 -1.08
N ILE A 137 8.19 15.31 -0.36
CA ILE A 137 6.95 14.57 -0.68
C ILE A 137 6.44 14.84 -2.10
N PRO A 138 6.37 16.10 -2.60
CA PRO A 138 5.84 16.38 -3.93
C PRO A 138 6.53 15.61 -5.06
N ARG A 139 7.84 15.34 -4.93
CA ARG A 139 8.59 14.56 -5.93
C ARG A 139 8.00 13.15 -6.08
N HIS A 140 7.63 12.51 -4.97
CA HIS A 140 7.07 11.16 -4.96
C HIS A 140 5.63 11.16 -5.49
N THR A 141 4.81 12.15 -5.11
CA THR A 141 3.43 12.26 -5.64
C THR A 141 3.42 12.55 -7.13
N HIS A 142 4.33 13.39 -7.63
CA HIS A 142 4.49 13.60 -9.08
C HIS A 142 4.87 12.30 -9.78
N LYS A 143 5.74 11.48 -9.17
CA LYS A 143 6.13 10.21 -9.77
C LYS A 143 4.99 9.20 -9.82
N ILE A 144 4.16 9.15 -8.78
CA ILE A 144 2.92 8.34 -8.77
C ILE A 144 2.01 8.77 -9.93
N ASN A 145 1.77 10.07 -10.10
CA ASN A 145 0.96 10.57 -11.22
C ASN A 145 1.56 10.23 -12.58
N GLU A 146 2.89 10.31 -12.75
CA GLU A 146 3.55 9.89 -14.00
C GLU A 146 3.31 8.41 -14.31
N LEU A 147 3.35 7.55 -13.28
CA LEU A 147 3.15 6.11 -13.43
C LEU A 147 1.69 5.76 -13.71
N GLU A 148 0.75 6.44 -13.05
CA GLU A 148 -0.69 6.36 -13.33
C GLU A 148 -0.98 6.71 -14.81
N ASN A 149 -0.45 7.83 -15.32
CA ASN A 149 -0.63 8.23 -16.72
C ASN A 149 -0.03 7.25 -17.74
N VAL A 150 0.89 6.38 -17.34
CA VAL A 150 1.42 5.30 -18.20
C VAL A 150 0.54 4.06 -18.15
N ALA A 151 -0.23 3.90 -17.07
CA ALA A 151 -1.09 2.75 -16.81
C ALA A 151 -2.52 2.94 -17.36
N ASP A 152 -3.00 4.19 -17.43
CA ASP A 152 -4.26 4.61 -18.09
C ASP A 152 -4.19 4.61 -19.63
#